data_AF-A0A9P8ZVQ8-F1
#
_entry.id   AF-A0A9P8ZVQ8-F1
#
_cell.length_a   1.000
_cell.length_b   1.000
_cell.length_c   1.000
_cell.angle_alpha   90.00
_cell.angle_beta   90.00
_cell.angle_gamma   90.00
#
_symmetry.space_group_name_H-M   'P 1'
#
loop_
_entity.id
_entity.type
_entity.pdbx_description
1 polymer ?
#
loop_
_entity_poly.entity_id
_entity_poly.type
_entity_poly.pdbx_seq_one_letter_code
_entity_poly.pdbx_strand_id
1 'polypeptide(L)'
;MRIKNDSHQAKVDPPSWDRSVFKRTQDFVYEDSTVWLQVENTKFSVSRRRLTTVSPVFEGLFSLPHISDEPTILHHSATDFKHFLWYLHVDYFEFADYLQNCPIEQRVHRSLSIARLAHFYEASTILAWALKELTSLLPSSNVRDSSTLKCIYVFARDASKDLLDKLNEHWCQQVRSSADPVDWLIAARDVDDKYLQAYAYFHILNKTNAQLHEEKRLSTLDKLRLSMGTINLRRYQQNGCGCNNPYSYGHRCGQTQDPDQWSPKVTAPLQVKYGNESLWDMFAHSPMGFDLADGTDLITTPAEVKCDAVPSDK
;
A
#
# COMPACT_ATOMS: atom_id res chain seq x y z
N MET A 1 -42.74 67.32 26.37
CA MET A 1 -42.60 67.04 24.92
C MET A 1 -42.57 65.52 24.76
N ARG A 2 -43.61 64.92 24.17
CA ARG A 2 -43.79 63.46 24.05
C ARG A 2 -43.59 63.07 22.58
N ILE A 3 -42.52 62.35 22.27
CA ILE A 3 -42.26 61.85 20.91
C ILE A 3 -43.01 60.53 20.77
N LYS A 4 -44.05 60.51 19.94
CA LYS A 4 -44.72 59.28 19.51
C LYS A 4 -43.86 58.64 18.42
N ASN A 5 -43.42 57.41 18.66
CA ASN A 5 -42.66 56.63 17.70
C ASN A 5 -43.62 55.65 17.03
N ASP A 6 -44.30 56.13 15.97
CA ASP A 6 -45.21 55.32 15.16
C ASP A 6 -44.38 54.54 14.12
N SER A 7 -43.77 53.43 14.56
CA SER A 7 -43.07 52.50 13.68
C SER A 7 -44.10 51.57 13.00
N HIS A 8 -44.67 52.05 11.90
CA HIS A 8 -45.35 51.20 10.91
C HIS A 8 -44.32 50.30 10.22
N GLN A 9 -44.04 49.12 10.80
CA GLN A 9 -43.40 48.05 10.05
C GLN A 9 -44.39 47.53 9.01
N ALA A 10 -44.17 47.90 7.76
CA ALA A 10 -44.84 47.29 6.62
C ALA A 10 -44.60 45.78 6.68
N LYS A 11 -45.68 45.02 6.66
CA LYS A 11 -45.68 43.56 6.56
C LYS A 11 -45.12 43.22 5.17
N VAL A 12 -43.80 43.02 5.09
CA VAL A 12 -43.16 42.56 3.86
C VAL A 12 -43.54 41.09 3.73
N ASP A 13 -44.44 40.79 2.80
CA ASP A 13 -44.75 39.41 2.47
C ASP A 13 -43.46 38.70 2.04
N PRO A 14 -43.17 37.50 2.59
CA PRO A 14 -41.97 36.77 2.20
C PRO A 14 -42.01 36.49 0.69
N PRO A 15 -40.85 36.60 0.01
CA PRO A 15 -40.79 36.48 -1.44
C PRO A 15 -41.31 35.11 -1.91
N SER A 16 -42.02 35.11 -3.04
CA SER A 16 -42.91 34.03 -3.50
C SER A 16 -42.27 32.65 -3.70
N TRP A 17 -40.95 32.54 -3.69
CA TRP A 17 -40.23 31.27 -3.74
C TRP A 17 -40.30 30.46 -2.43
N ASP A 18 -40.58 31.10 -1.29
CA ASP A 18 -40.61 30.47 0.03
C ASP A 18 -41.78 29.47 0.19
N ARG A 19 -42.94 29.77 -0.43
CA ARG A 19 -44.11 28.87 -0.37
C ARG A 19 -43.94 27.59 -1.19
N SER A 20 -43.02 27.55 -2.15
CA SER A 20 -42.80 26.38 -3.01
C SER A 20 -41.93 25.31 -2.36
N VAL A 21 -40.97 25.69 -1.51
CA VAL A 21 -40.09 24.73 -0.84
C VAL A 21 -40.80 24.14 0.37
N PHE A 22 -41.48 24.98 1.16
CA PHE A 22 -42.26 24.53 2.31
C PHE A 22 -43.35 23.53 1.89
N LYS A 23 -44.15 23.84 0.87
CA LYS A 23 -45.20 22.95 0.35
C LYS A 23 -44.65 21.67 -0.30
N ARG A 24 -43.41 21.67 -0.78
CA ARG A 24 -42.73 20.47 -1.31
C ARG A 24 -42.05 19.64 -0.23
N THR A 25 -41.80 20.17 0.97
CA THR A 25 -41.09 19.46 2.04
C THR A 25 -42.02 18.97 3.15
N GLN A 26 -43.26 19.45 3.19
CA GLN A 26 -44.21 19.15 4.27
C GLN A 26 -44.86 17.75 4.16
N ASP A 27 -44.93 17.17 2.96
CA ASP A 27 -45.65 15.91 2.71
C ASP A 27 -44.74 14.69 2.48
N PHE A 28 -43.42 14.82 2.64
CA PHE A 28 -42.50 13.68 2.54
C PHE A 28 -42.43 12.93 3.87
N VAL A 29 -43.32 11.94 4.05
CA VAL A 29 -43.07 10.87 5.02
C VAL A 29 -41.95 10.01 4.46
N TYR A 30 -40.72 10.27 4.91
CA TYR A 30 -39.61 9.39 4.65
C TYR A 30 -39.78 8.14 5.51
N GLU A 31 -40.28 7.05 4.93
CA GLU A 31 -40.14 5.71 5.49
C GLU A 31 -38.67 5.28 5.38
N ASP A 32 -37.79 5.97 6.10
CA ASP A 32 -36.39 5.59 6.20
C ASP A 32 -36.26 4.50 7.27
N SER A 33 -36.54 3.26 6.86
CA SER A 33 -36.36 2.12 7.76
C SER A 33 -34.91 2.05 8.24
N THR A 34 -34.74 1.94 9.55
CA THR A 34 -33.44 1.76 10.17
C THR A 34 -33.11 0.27 10.19
N VAL A 35 -31.89 -0.07 9.77
CA VAL A 35 -31.35 -1.44 9.84
C VAL A 35 -30.29 -1.53 10.90
N TRP A 36 -30.24 -2.68 11.58
CA TRP A 36 -29.20 -2.99 12.55
C TRP A 36 -28.18 -3.92 11.90
N LEU A 37 -26.94 -3.47 11.81
CA LEU A 37 -25.82 -4.24 11.28
C LEU A 37 -24.88 -4.60 12.42
N GLN A 38 -24.44 -5.85 12.50
CA GLN A 38 -23.45 -6.28 13.48
C GLN A 38 -22.12 -6.57 12.78
N VAL A 39 -21.07 -5.88 13.17
CA VAL A 39 -19.71 -6.10 12.67
C VAL A 39 -18.82 -6.40 13.87
N GLU A 40 -18.22 -7.60 13.89
CA GLU A 40 -17.56 -8.14 15.08
C GLU A 40 -18.51 -8.10 16.30
N ASN A 41 -18.11 -7.40 17.37
CA ASN A 41 -18.88 -7.21 18.59
C ASN A 41 -19.64 -5.87 18.64
N THR A 42 -19.68 -5.13 17.53
CA THR A 42 -20.25 -3.78 17.47
C THR A 42 -21.54 -3.78 16.64
N LYS A 43 -22.61 -3.19 17.19
CA LYS A 43 -23.86 -2.97 16.47
C LYS A 43 -23.92 -1.54 15.94
N PHE A 44 -24.27 -1.41 14.67
CA PHE A 44 -24.44 -0.15 13.96
C PHE A 44 -25.92 0.01 13.58
N SER A 45 -26.47 1.19 13.82
CA SER A 45 -27.81 1.58 13.42
C SER A 45 -27.70 2.54 12.25
N VAL A 46 -28.20 2.15 11.08
CA VAL A 46 -27.99 2.89 9.83
C VAL A 46 -29.30 2.97 9.05
N SER A 47 -29.49 4.08 8.34
CA SER A 47 -30.57 4.23 7.37
C SER A 47 -30.42 3.20 6.25
N ARG A 48 -31.45 2.37 6.02
CA ARG A 48 -31.49 1.43 4.90
C ARG A 48 -31.30 2.18 3.59
N ARG A 49 -32.00 3.30 3.42
CA ARG A 49 -31.98 4.09 2.20
C ARG A 49 -30.57 4.58 1.87
N ARG A 50 -29.80 5.06 2.84
CA ARG A 50 -28.43 5.54 2.61
C ARG A 50 -27.55 4.43 2.04
N LEU A 51 -27.64 3.23 2.60
CA LEU A 51 -26.86 2.07 2.15
C LEU A 51 -27.29 1.59 0.77
N THR A 52 -28.59 1.44 0.50
CA THR A 52 -29.07 0.97 -0.81
C THR A 52 -28.84 1.99 -1.92
N THR A 53 -28.83 3.30 -1.59
CA THR A 53 -28.57 4.35 -2.59
C THR A 53 -27.14 4.30 -3.13
N VAL A 54 -26.18 3.86 -2.31
CA VAL A 54 -24.76 3.89 -2.68
C VAL A 54 -24.21 2.53 -3.10
N SER A 55 -24.93 1.43 -2.82
CA SER A 55 -24.43 0.07 -2.98
C SER A 55 -25.53 -0.89 -3.44
N PRO A 56 -25.35 -1.53 -4.62
CA PRO A 56 -26.28 -2.56 -5.09
C PRO A 56 -26.19 -3.83 -4.23
N VAL A 57 -25.05 -4.09 -3.58
CA VAL A 57 -24.89 -5.22 -2.65
C VAL A 57 -25.82 -5.07 -1.47
N PHE A 58 -25.92 -3.87 -0.87
CA PHE A 58 -26.86 -3.62 0.21
C PHE A 58 -28.32 -3.63 -0.27
N GLU A 59 -28.60 -3.14 -1.48
CA GLU A 59 -29.93 -3.26 -2.08
C GLU A 59 -30.36 -4.73 -2.20
N GLY A 60 -29.50 -5.59 -2.75
CA GLY A 60 -29.72 -7.02 -2.84
C GLY A 60 -29.87 -7.68 -1.47
N LEU A 61 -29.00 -7.34 -0.52
CA LEU A 61 -29.02 -7.87 0.85
C LEU A 61 -30.38 -7.59 1.53
N PHE A 62 -30.88 -6.36 1.40
CA PHE A 62 -32.13 -5.98 2.06
C PHE A 62 -33.38 -6.36 1.26
N SER A 63 -33.27 -6.72 -0.03
CA SER A 63 -34.39 -7.21 -0.83
C SER A 63 -34.92 -8.57 -0.35
N LEU A 64 -34.09 -9.34 0.36
CA LEU A 64 -34.46 -10.62 0.93
C LEU A 64 -35.49 -10.45 2.06
N PRO A 65 -36.52 -11.30 2.16
CA PRO A 65 -37.48 -11.24 3.25
C PRO A 65 -36.77 -11.50 4.58
N HIS A 66 -36.72 -10.49 5.44
CA HIS A 66 -36.16 -10.62 6.78
C HIS A 66 -37.24 -11.20 7.69
N ILE A 67 -37.02 -12.42 8.16
CA ILE A 67 -37.98 -13.15 9.02
C ILE A 67 -37.85 -12.74 10.50
N SER A 68 -36.84 -11.92 10.85
CA SER A 68 -36.47 -11.60 12.23
C SER A 68 -36.00 -10.16 12.40
N ASP A 69 -36.18 -9.60 13.61
CA ASP A 69 -35.61 -8.34 14.10
C ASP A 69 -34.10 -8.45 14.44
N GLU A 70 -33.47 -9.56 14.09
CA GLU A 70 -32.05 -9.80 14.33
C GLU A 70 -31.16 -8.93 13.43
N PRO A 71 -30.01 -8.45 13.96
CA PRO A 71 -29.09 -7.63 13.19
C PRO A 71 -28.41 -8.46 12.09
N THR A 72 -28.21 -7.86 10.91
CA THR A 72 -27.46 -8.50 9.83
C THR A 72 -25.97 -8.53 10.18
N ILE A 73 -25.39 -9.73 10.25
CA ILE A 73 -23.97 -9.92 10.62
C ILE A 73 -23.07 -9.71 9.39
N LEU A 74 -22.04 -8.88 9.52
CA LEU A 74 -21.04 -8.61 8.49
C LEU A 74 -19.64 -9.01 8.99
N HIS A 75 -18.80 -9.51 8.07
CA HIS A 75 -17.49 -10.09 8.37
C HIS A 75 -16.31 -9.13 8.15
N HIS A 76 -16.47 -7.86 8.51
CA HIS A 76 -15.41 -6.85 8.37
C HIS A 76 -14.85 -6.42 9.73
N SER A 77 -13.80 -5.60 9.73
CA SER A 77 -13.38 -4.92 10.94
C SER A 77 -14.40 -3.84 11.31
N ALA A 78 -14.77 -3.75 12.59
CA ALA A 78 -15.66 -2.68 13.06
C ALA A 78 -15.06 -1.28 12.80
N THR A 79 -13.73 -1.15 12.84
CA THR A 79 -13.03 0.11 12.54
C THR A 79 -13.15 0.50 11.08
N ASP A 80 -12.92 -0.43 10.15
CA ASP A 80 -13.07 -0.17 8.72
C ASP A 80 -14.52 0.21 8.41
N PHE A 81 -15.47 -0.53 8.98
CA PHE A 81 -16.90 -0.27 8.77
C PHE A 81 -17.32 1.09 9.33
N LYS A 82 -16.80 1.49 10.50
CA LYS A 82 -17.01 2.82 11.06
C LYS A 82 -16.51 3.93 10.14
N HIS A 83 -15.35 3.76 9.47
CA HIS A 83 -14.85 4.72 8.50
C HIS A 83 -15.74 4.84 7.27
N PHE A 84 -16.23 3.70 6.76
CA PHE A 84 -17.18 3.68 5.65
C PHE A 84 -18.51 4.36 6.01
N LEU A 85 -19.08 4.04 7.17
CA LEU A 85 -20.29 4.70 7.64
C LEU A 85 -20.09 6.19 7.91
N TRP A 86 -18.93 6.60 8.46
CA TRP A 86 -18.61 8.01 8.61
C TRP A 86 -18.72 8.75 7.28
N TYR A 87 -18.20 8.19 6.19
CA TYR A 87 -18.32 8.80 4.86
C TYR A 87 -19.79 8.95 4.39
N LEU A 88 -20.67 8.01 4.74
CA LEU A 88 -22.11 8.09 4.41
C LEU A 88 -22.88 9.09 5.28
N HIS A 89 -22.35 9.43 6.44
CA HIS A 89 -23.04 10.23 7.45
C HIS A 89 -22.52 11.65 7.59
N VAL A 90 -21.25 11.87 7.29
CA VAL A 90 -20.58 13.15 7.41
C VAL A 90 -21.30 14.20 6.57
N ASP A 91 -21.56 15.36 7.17
CA ASP A 91 -22.07 16.50 6.44
C ASP A 91 -20.94 17.23 5.70
N TYR A 92 -21.31 18.22 4.89
CA TYR A 92 -20.34 18.97 4.10
C TYR A 92 -19.29 19.71 4.96
N PHE A 93 -19.68 20.24 6.13
CA PHE A 93 -18.80 21.04 6.97
C PHE A 93 -17.83 20.14 7.75
N GLU A 94 -18.32 19.05 8.34
CA GLU A 94 -17.48 18.06 9.01
C GLU A 94 -16.51 17.40 8.02
N PHE A 95 -16.94 17.18 6.78
CA PHE A 95 -16.08 16.64 5.74
C PHE A 95 -14.98 17.63 5.35
N ALA A 96 -15.32 18.91 5.19
CA ALA A 96 -14.35 19.96 4.92
C ALA A 96 -13.34 20.13 6.07
N ASP A 97 -13.83 20.11 7.32
CA ASP A 97 -13.01 20.15 8.52
C ASP A 97 -12.03 18.97 8.57
N TYR A 98 -12.52 17.75 8.31
CA TYR A 98 -11.69 16.56 8.21
C TYR A 98 -10.57 16.71 7.16
N LEU A 99 -10.87 17.20 5.96
CA LEU A 99 -9.86 17.35 4.92
C LEU A 99 -8.77 18.38 5.27
N GLN A 100 -9.11 19.39 6.08
CA GLN A 100 -8.18 20.45 6.47
C GLN A 100 -7.36 20.08 7.71
N ASN A 101 -8.00 19.49 8.71
CA ASN A 101 -7.45 19.36 10.05
C ASN A 101 -6.99 17.95 10.41
N CYS A 102 -7.39 16.92 9.64
CA CYS A 102 -6.98 15.55 9.93
C CYS A 102 -5.52 15.30 9.47
N PRO A 103 -4.66 14.72 10.33
CA PRO A 103 -3.31 14.31 9.94
C PRO A 103 -3.31 13.40 8.71
N ILE A 104 -2.29 13.56 7.85
CA ILE A 104 -2.19 12.84 6.57
C ILE A 104 -2.21 11.33 6.79
N GLU A 105 -1.53 10.82 7.82
CA GLU A 105 -1.47 9.40 8.14
C GLU A 105 -2.87 8.84 8.47
N GLN A 106 -3.64 9.59 9.27
CA GLN A 106 -5.01 9.22 9.60
C GLN A 106 -5.92 9.29 8.36
N ARG A 107 -5.70 10.27 7.48
CA ARG A 107 -6.42 10.37 6.21
C ARG A 107 -6.14 9.19 5.29
N VAL A 108 -4.88 8.75 5.19
CA VAL A 108 -4.48 7.57 4.42
C VAL A 108 -5.18 6.33 4.96
N HIS A 109 -5.12 6.08 6.28
CA HIS A 109 -5.79 4.93 6.89
C HIS A 109 -7.30 4.94 6.66
N ARG A 110 -7.96 6.07 6.93
CA ARG A 110 -9.42 6.19 6.74
C ARG A 110 -9.80 6.01 5.27
N SER A 111 -9.06 6.61 4.34
CA SER A 111 -9.33 6.49 2.90
C SER A 111 -9.12 5.06 2.41
N LEU A 112 -8.11 4.35 2.93
CA LEU A 112 -7.90 2.92 2.64
C LEU A 112 -9.06 2.06 3.16
N SER A 113 -9.50 2.27 4.41
CA SER A 113 -10.67 1.58 4.97
C SER A 113 -11.92 1.80 4.11
N ILE A 114 -12.19 3.06 3.73
CA ILE A 114 -13.33 3.42 2.88
C ILE A 114 -13.19 2.77 1.50
N ALA A 115 -12.01 2.81 0.87
CA ALA A 115 -11.80 2.22 -0.44
C ALA A 115 -12.02 0.70 -0.43
N ARG A 116 -11.51 -0.02 0.58
CA ARG A 116 -11.69 -1.47 0.72
C ARG A 116 -13.16 -1.87 0.83
N LEU A 117 -13.92 -1.18 1.68
CA LEU A 117 -15.35 -1.47 1.84
C LEU A 117 -16.18 -0.99 0.67
N ALA A 118 -15.85 0.16 0.07
CA ALA A 118 -16.52 0.63 -1.13
C ALA A 118 -16.30 -0.32 -2.32
N HIS A 119 -15.10 -0.90 -2.45
CA HIS A 119 -14.83 -1.96 -3.42
C HIS A 119 -15.65 -3.22 -3.12
N PHE A 120 -15.65 -3.68 -1.87
CA PHE A 120 -16.39 -4.89 -1.45
C PHE A 120 -17.90 -4.77 -1.65
N TYR A 121 -18.49 -3.62 -1.32
CA TYR A 121 -19.92 -3.35 -1.45
C TYR A 121 -20.31 -2.72 -2.79
N GLU A 122 -19.41 -2.70 -3.78
CA GLU A 122 -19.65 -2.15 -5.11
C GLU A 122 -20.13 -0.68 -5.11
N ALA A 123 -19.71 0.10 -4.12
CA ALA A 123 -20.03 1.53 -3.99
C ALA A 123 -19.10 2.38 -4.86
N SER A 124 -19.23 2.24 -6.18
CA SER A 124 -18.30 2.77 -7.19
C SER A 124 -17.96 4.26 -7.04
N THR A 125 -18.95 5.12 -6.73
CA THR A 125 -18.72 6.56 -6.54
C THR A 125 -17.83 6.85 -5.32
N ILE A 126 -18.04 6.11 -4.23
CA ILE A 126 -17.27 6.23 -2.99
C ILE A 126 -15.86 5.70 -3.22
N LEU A 127 -15.75 4.56 -3.92
CA LEU A 127 -14.46 3.98 -4.29
C LEU A 127 -13.63 4.95 -5.13
N ALA A 128 -14.22 5.55 -6.16
CA ALA A 128 -13.54 6.52 -7.02
C ALA A 128 -13.03 7.74 -6.22
N TRP A 129 -13.83 8.24 -5.29
CA TRP A 129 -13.39 9.31 -4.37
C TRP A 129 -12.21 8.86 -3.52
N ALA A 130 -12.32 7.70 -2.86
CA ALA A 130 -11.30 7.22 -1.93
C ALA A 130 -9.97 6.91 -2.64
N LEU A 131 -10.03 6.37 -3.85
CA LEU A 131 -8.85 6.14 -4.69
C LEU A 131 -8.18 7.46 -5.10
N LYS A 132 -8.97 8.47 -5.50
CA LYS A 132 -8.46 9.80 -5.84
C LYS A 132 -7.77 10.44 -4.63
N GLU A 133 -8.40 10.35 -3.47
CA GLU A 133 -7.86 10.84 -2.21
C GLU A 133 -6.53 10.15 -1.88
N LEU A 134 -6.48 8.81 -1.85
CA LEU A 134 -5.26 8.04 -1.61
C LEU A 134 -4.13 8.44 -2.56
N THR A 135 -4.43 8.49 -3.86
CA THR A 135 -3.51 8.93 -4.91
C THR A 135 -2.95 10.34 -4.65
N SER A 136 -3.76 11.26 -4.14
CA SER A 136 -3.32 12.63 -3.83
C SER A 136 -2.46 12.70 -2.56
N LEU A 137 -2.72 11.81 -1.60
CA LEU A 137 -2.03 11.80 -0.32
C LEU A 137 -0.64 11.17 -0.43
N LEU A 138 -0.47 10.11 -1.23
CA LEU A 138 0.78 9.34 -1.30
C LEU A 138 2.05 10.20 -1.49
N PRO A 139 2.14 11.13 -2.46
CA PRO A 139 3.35 11.92 -2.67
C PRO A 139 3.67 12.85 -1.49
N SER A 140 2.65 13.31 -0.78
CA SER A 140 2.77 14.24 0.35
C SER A 140 2.93 13.52 1.68
N SER A 141 2.66 12.22 1.71
CA SER A 141 2.62 11.44 2.93
C SER A 141 4.04 11.09 3.39
N ASN A 142 4.33 11.34 4.66
CA ASN A 142 5.50 10.78 5.33
C ASN A 142 5.19 9.35 5.82
N VAL A 143 4.40 8.57 5.06
CA VAL A 143 4.11 7.18 5.40
C VAL A 143 5.39 6.39 5.19
N ARG A 144 6.17 6.33 6.27
CA ARG A 144 7.41 5.54 6.39
C ARG A 144 7.14 4.14 6.90
N ASP A 145 5.91 3.90 7.36
CA ASP A 145 5.48 2.61 7.82
C ASP A 145 5.25 1.67 6.63
N SER A 146 6.15 0.70 6.50
CA SER A 146 6.09 -0.32 5.46
C SER A 146 4.84 -1.18 5.55
N SER A 147 4.23 -1.32 6.74
CA SER A 147 3.02 -2.12 6.92
C SER A 147 1.79 -1.43 6.31
N THR A 148 1.64 -0.13 6.50
CA THR A 148 0.58 0.66 5.85
C THR A 148 0.73 0.64 4.32
N LEU A 149 1.93 0.88 3.79
CA LEU A 149 2.14 0.84 2.34
C LEU A 149 1.89 -0.55 1.76
N LYS A 150 2.28 -1.62 2.45
CA LYS A 150 1.93 -2.99 2.09
C LYS A 150 0.42 -3.17 1.98
N CYS A 151 -0.36 -2.69 2.95
CA CYS A 151 -1.83 -2.78 2.90
C CYS A 151 -2.42 -2.01 1.71
N ILE A 152 -1.91 -0.81 1.40
CA ILE A 152 -2.36 -0.05 0.23
C ILE A 152 -1.96 -0.78 -1.06
N TYR A 153 -0.76 -1.35 -1.11
CA TYR A 153 -0.24 -2.09 -2.26
C TYR A 153 -1.10 -3.31 -2.62
N VAL A 154 -1.37 -4.17 -1.63
CA VAL A 154 -2.22 -5.35 -1.80
C VAL A 154 -3.59 -4.96 -2.33
N PHE A 155 -4.18 -3.88 -1.80
CA PHE A 155 -5.46 -3.38 -2.28
C PHE A 155 -5.38 -2.79 -3.70
N ALA A 156 -4.37 -1.96 -3.98
CA ALA A 156 -4.22 -1.29 -5.26
C ALA A 156 -4.00 -2.27 -6.42
N ARG A 157 -3.33 -3.40 -6.16
CA ARG A 157 -3.09 -4.46 -7.15
C ARG A 157 -4.38 -4.95 -7.80
N ASP A 158 -5.45 -5.06 -7.02
CA ASP A 158 -6.73 -5.58 -7.49
C ASP A 158 -7.68 -4.44 -7.89
N ALA A 159 -7.57 -3.27 -7.25
CA ALA A 159 -8.56 -2.20 -7.40
C ALA A 159 -8.18 -1.08 -8.38
N SER A 160 -6.89 -0.74 -8.55
CA SER A 160 -6.50 0.43 -9.35
C SER A 160 -5.04 0.42 -9.81
N LYS A 161 -4.85 0.31 -11.12
CA LYS A 161 -3.51 0.41 -11.76
C LYS A 161 -2.85 1.78 -11.56
N ASP A 162 -3.60 2.89 -11.66
CA ASP A 162 -3.05 4.24 -11.45
C ASP A 162 -2.50 4.42 -10.02
N LEU A 163 -3.22 3.89 -9.03
CA LEU A 163 -2.76 3.90 -7.65
C LEU A 163 -1.51 3.01 -7.48
N LEU A 164 -1.49 1.84 -8.11
CA LEU A 164 -0.36 0.91 -8.08
C LEU A 164 0.92 1.53 -8.66
N ASP A 165 0.82 2.19 -9.82
CA ASP A 165 1.96 2.85 -10.47
C ASP A 165 2.56 3.93 -9.56
N LYS A 166 1.71 4.76 -8.93
CA LYS A 166 2.15 5.78 -7.97
C LYS A 166 2.72 5.20 -6.69
N LEU A 167 2.17 4.09 -6.21
CA LEU A 167 2.72 3.37 -5.05
C LEU A 167 4.11 2.82 -5.35
N ASN A 168 4.35 2.28 -6.54
CA ASN A 168 5.66 1.81 -6.95
C ASN A 168 6.70 2.94 -6.94
N GLU A 169 6.35 4.11 -7.49
CA GLU A 169 7.22 5.29 -7.45
C GLU A 169 7.51 5.73 -6.00
N HIS A 170 6.46 5.84 -5.18
CA HIS A 170 6.60 6.23 -3.78
C HIS A 170 7.43 5.22 -2.97
N TRP A 171 7.20 3.92 -3.16
CA TRP A 171 7.95 2.85 -2.51
C TRP A 171 9.43 2.93 -2.85
N CYS A 172 9.77 3.08 -4.13
CA CYS A 172 11.15 3.27 -4.57
C CYS A 172 11.78 4.51 -3.93
N GLN A 173 11.04 5.61 -3.81
CA GLN A 173 11.51 6.81 -3.12
C GLN A 173 11.79 6.55 -1.63
N GLN A 174 10.91 5.81 -0.94
CA GLN A 174 11.09 5.47 0.47
C GLN A 174 12.26 4.50 0.70
N VAL A 175 12.43 3.47 -0.14
CA VAL A 175 13.61 2.57 -0.08
C VAL A 175 14.90 3.37 -0.21
N ARG A 176 14.94 4.31 -1.16
CA ARG A 176 16.11 5.17 -1.40
C ARG A 176 16.42 6.06 -0.19
N SER A 177 15.40 6.65 0.44
CA SER A 177 15.57 7.55 1.59
C SER A 177 15.66 6.84 2.95
N SER A 178 15.25 5.58 3.04
CA SER A 178 15.18 4.83 4.31
C SER A 178 16.56 4.64 4.94
N ALA A 179 16.64 4.79 6.25
CA ALA A 179 17.80 4.36 7.03
C ALA A 179 17.91 2.82 7.08
N ASP A 180 16.77 2.14 6.98
CA ASP A 180 16.66 0.69 7.04
C ASP A 180 15.99 0.15 5.77
N PRO A 181 16.75 -0.22 4.73
CA PRO A 181 16.20 -0.82 3.51
C PRO A 181 15.74 -2.28 3.68
N VAL A 182 16.09 -2.95 4.79
CA VAL A 182 15.70 -4.35 5.05
C VAL A 182 14.20 -4.46 5.34
N ASP A 183 13.64 -3.51 6.09
CA ASP A 183 12.19 -3.49 6.35
C ASP A 183 11.36 -3.37 5.06
N TRP A 184 11.87 -2.62 4.08
CA TRP A 184 11.22 -2.49 2.78
C TRP A 184 11.37 -3.73 1.92
N LEU A 185 12.48 -4.46 2.03
CA LEU A 185 12.64 -5.74 1.37
C LEU A 185 11.63 -6.76 1.92
N ILE A 186 11.45 -6.82 3.24
CA ILE A 186 10.49 -7.73 3.88
C ILE A 186 9.07 -7.39 3.40
N ALA A 187 8.71 -6.11 3.41
CA ALA A 187 7.40 -5.69 2.94
C ALA A 187 7.20 -5.96 1.44
N ALA A 188 8.23 -5.81 0.60
CA ALA A 188 8.19 -6.13 -0.83
C ALA A 188 8.03 -7.64 -1.10
N ARG A 189 8.66 -8.46 -0.26
CA ARG A 189 8.50 -9.93 -0.28
C ARG A 189 7.09 -10.33 0.11
N ASP A 190 6.52 -9.70 1.13
CA ASP A 190 5.18 -10.04 1.60
C ASP A 190 4.08 -9.71 0.57
N VAL A 191 4.33 -8.76 -0.34
CA VAL A 191 3.42 -8.47 -1.47
C VAL A 191 3.76 -9.25 -2.74
N ASP A 192 4.80 -10.07 -2.68
CA ASP A 192 5.35 -10.87 -3.79
C ASP A 192 5.64 -10.04 -5.06
N ASP A 193 6.21 -8.85 -4.88
CA ASP A 193 6.56 -7.98 -6.02
C ASP A 193 8.06 -8.06 -6.32
N LYS A 194 8.40 -8.74 -7.42
CA LYS A 194 9.79 -8.95 -7.85
C LYS A 194 10.52 -7.65 -8.19
N TYR A 195 9.81 -6.65 -8.72
CA TYR A 195 10.42 -5.36 -9.05
C TYR A 195 10.81 -4.62 -7.76
N LEU A 196 9.91 -4.54 -6.78
CA LEU A 196 10.17 -3.89 -5.50
C LEU A 196 11.24 -4.64 -4.69
N GLN A 197 11.23 -5.99 -4.72
CA GLN A 197 12.27 -6.80 -4.09
C GLN A 197 13.65 -6.54 -4.71
N ALA A 198 13.75 -6.56 -6.05
CA ALA A 198 15.00 -6.28 -6.76
C ALA A 198 15.53 -4.88 -6.43
N TYR A 199 14.63 -3.89 -6.39
CA TYR A 199 14.98 -2.51 -6.04
C TYR A 199 15.49 -2.40 -4.60
N ALA A 200 14.84 -3.07 -3.64
CA ALA A 200 15.27 -3.12 -2.25
C ALA A 200 16.64 -3.80 -2.10
N TYR A 201 16.86 -4.96 -2.73
CA TYR A 201 18.17 -5.63 -2.74
C TYR A 201 19.28 -4.72 -3.27
N PHE A 202 19.03 -4.03 -4.39
CA PHE A 202 20.00 -3.09 -4.96
C PHE A 202 20.40 -1.99 -3.96
N HIS A 203 19.43 -1.41 -3.24
CA HIS A 203 19.72 -0.38 -2.23
C HIS A 203 20.40 -0.93 -0.97
N ILE A 204 20.08 -2.16 -0.55
CA ILE A 204 20.77 -2.85 0.54
C ILE A 204 22.26 -2.98 0.20
N LEU A 205 22.58 -3.45 -1.01
CA LEU A 205 23.97 -3.60 -1.49
C LEU A 205 24.71 -2.26 -1.58
N ASN A 206 24.03 -1.18 -1.97
CA ASN A 206 24.67 0.14 -2.06
C ASN A 206 24.93 0.80 -0.70
N LYS A 207 24.15 0.46 0.33
CA LYS A 207 24.23 1.11 1.65
C LYS A 207 25.08 0.34 2.66
N THR A 208 25.25 -0.97 2.50
CA THR A 208 25.75 -1.83 3.60
C THR A 208 26.84 -2.76 3.09
N ASN A 209 28.10 -2.51 3.42
CA ASN A 209 29.22 -3.35 2.95
C ASN A 209 29.71 -4.39 3.97
N ALA A 210 29.53 -4.20 5.28
CA ALA A 210 30.17 -5.08 6.28
C ALA A 210 29.23 -5.98 7.11
N GLN A 211 27.95 -5.63 7.27
CA GLN A 211 27.08 -6.25 8.28
C GLN A 211 25.91 -7.08 7.73
N LEU A 212 25.80 -7.25 6.41
CA LEU A 212 24.67 -7.98 5.80
C LEU A 212 24.57 -9.44 6.24
N HIS A 213 25.72 -10.09 6.51
CA HIS A 213 25.73 -11.48 6.95
C HIS A 213 25.16 -11.66 8.37
N GLU A 214 25.30 -10.64 9.21
CA GLU A 214 24.85 -10.64 10.61
C GLU A 214 23.38 -10.26 10.76
N GLU A 215 22.78 -9.64 9.74
CA GLU A 215 21.37 -9.26 9.77
C GLU A 215 20.48 -10.52 9.91
N LYS A 216 19.74 -10.58 11.02
CA LYS A 216 18.92 -11.73 11.41
C LYS A 216 17.55 -11.71 10.74
N ARG A 217 17.08 -10.54 10.29
CA ARG A 217 15.78 -10.39 9.62
C ARG A 217 15.80 -10.92 8.18
N LEU A 218 16.97 -10.98 7.56
CA LEU A 218 17.15 -11.54 6.21
C LEU A 218 17.11 -13.07 6.26
N SER A 219 16.29 -13.67 5.41
CA SER A 219 16.28 -15.13 5.23
C SER A 219 17.58 -15.62 4.59
N THR A 220 17.85 -16.93 4.67
CA THR A 220 18.98 -17.54 3.96
C THR A 220 18.91 -17.27 2.45
N LEU A 221 17.70 -17.30 1.87
CA LEU A 221 17.48 -17.00 0.47
C LEU A 221 17.81 -15.53 0.15
N ASP A 222 17.42 -14.59 1.01
CA ASP A 222 17.76 -13.17 0.83
C ASP A 222 19.28 -12.94 0.85
N LYS A 223 19.99 -13.59 1.78
CA LYS A 223 21.46 -13.51 1.87
C LYS A 223 22.13 -14.09 0.64
N LEU A 224 21.59 -15.18 0.11
CA LEU A 224 22.06 -15.78 -1.14
C LEU A 224 21.84 -14.84 -2.34
N ARG A 225 20.63 -14.27 -2.47
CA ARG A 225 20.29 -13.29 -3.51
C ARG A 225 21.19 -12.06 -3.45
N LEU A 226 21.45 -11.51 -2.27
CA LEU A 226 22.40 -10.40 -2.08
C LEU A 226 23.83 -10.78 -2.50
N SER A 227 24.27 -12.00 -2.18
CA SER A 227 25.58 -12.50 -2.60
C SER A 227 25.68 -12.61 -4.12
N MET A 228 24.64 -13.14 -4.78
CA MET A 228 24.55 -13.20 -6.24
C MET A 228 24.54 -11.81 -6.87
N GLY A 229 23.72 -10.91 -6.34
CA GLY A 229 23.66 -9.50 -6.78
C GLY A 229 25.03 -8.82 -6.69
N THR A 230 25.81 -9.09 -5.62
CA THR A 230 27.18 -8.57 -5.46
C THR A 230 28.10 -9.07 -6.57
N ILE A 231 28.07 -10.37 -6.88
CA ILE A 231 28.88 -10.97 -7.95
C ILE A 231 28.49 -10.38 -9.30
N ASN A 232 27.20 -10.31 -9.60
CA ASN A 232 26.67 -9.83 -10.87
C ASN A 232 26.96 -8.33 -11.07
N LEU A 233 26.84 -7.50 -10.03
CA LEU A 233 27.24 -6.08 -10.09
C LEU A 233 28.74 -5.90 -10.39
N ARG A 234 29.61 -6.68 -9.75
CA ARG A 234 31.06 -6.62 -10.02
C ARG A 234 31.40 -7.04 -11.45
N ARG A 235 30.80 -8.12 -11.96
CA ARG A 235 30.98 -8.55 -13.36
C ARG A 235 30.53 -7.49 -14.34
N TYR A 236 29.38 -6.87 -14.09
CA TYR A 236 28.89 -5.78 -14.93
C TYR A 236 29.86 -4.60 -14.96
N GLN A 237 30.45 -4.22 -13.83
CA GLN A 237 31.45 -3.17 -13.77
C GLN A 237 32.71 -3.54 -14.58
N GLN A 238 33.18 -4.78 -14.48
CA GLN A 238 34.34 -5.27 -15.23
C GLN A 238 34.08 -5.23 -16.74
N ASN A 239 32.91 -5.67 -17.18
CA ASN A 239 32.54 -5.70 -18.60
C ASN A 239 32.20 -4.31 -19.15
N GLY A 240 31.61 -3.44 -18.32
CA GLY A 240 31.15 -2.11 -18.70
C GLY A 240 32.26 -1.05 -18.79
N CYS A 241 33.41 -1.26 -18.14
CA CYS A 241 34.51 -0.28 -18.18
C CYS A 241 35.24 -0.22 -19.54
N GLY A 242 34.80 -0.95 -20.58
CA GLY A 242 35.38 -0.90 -21.93
C GLY A 242 36.85 -1.36 -22.03
N CYS A 243 37.49 -1.66 -20.91
CA CYS A 243 38.84 -2.21 -20.82
C CYS A 243 38.80 -3.74 -20.94
N ASN A 244 38.13 -4.25 -21.97
CA ASN A 244 38.13 -5.67 -22.34
C ASN A 244 39.42 -6.10 -23.05
N ASN A 245 40.57 -5.59 -22.61
CA ASN A 245 41.86 -6.09 -23.09
C ASN A 245 42.58 -6.86 -21.97
N PRO A 246 42.33 -8.18 -21.85
CA PRO A 246 42.98 -9.04 -20.85
C PRO A 246 44.51 -9.15 -21.03
N TYR A 247 45.07 -8.57 -22.10
CA TYR A 247 46.51 -8.56 -22.37
C TYR A 247 47.19 -7.19 -22.18
N SER A 248 46.46 -6.15 -21.76
CA SER A 248 47.09 -4.87 -21.39
C SER A 248 47.58 -4.88 -19.95
N TYR A 249 48.54 -5.75 -19.64
CA TYR A 249 49.39 -5.60 -18.46
C TYR A 249 50.17 -4.29 -18.58
N GLY A 250 49.71 -3.21 -17.94
CA GLY A 250 50.60 -2.06 -17.74
C GLY A 250 49.98 -0.70 -17.46
N HIS A 251 48.75 -0.41 -17.91
CA HIS A 251 48.17 0.92 -17.68
C HIS A 251 46.94 0.88 -16.80
N ARG A 252 47.19 1.21 -15.53
CA ARG A 252 46.22 1.53 -14.50
C ARG A 252 45.11 2.41 -15.10
N CYS A 253 43.87 1.91 -15.15
CA CYS A 253 42.71 2.78 -14.94
C CYS A 253 42.79 3.24 -13.48
N GLY A 254 43.73 4.13 -13.22
CA GLY A 254 44.18 4.51 -11.90
C GLY A 254 43.24 5.54 -11.33
N GLN A 255 42.19 5.06 -10.68
CA GLN A 255 41.82 5.50 -9.33
C GLN A 255 41.24 4.30 -8.61
N THR A 256 42.11 3.56 -7.92
CA THR A 256 41.70 2.70 -6.81
C THR A 256 41.13 3.62 -5.73
N GLN A 257 39.85 3.96 -5.85
CA GLN A 257 39.08 4.28 -4.66
C GLN A 257 39.09 3.03 -3.80
N ASP A 258 39.40 3.23 -2.53
CA ASP A 258 39.30 2.22 -1.49
C ASP A 258 37.97 1.45 -1.68
N PRO A 259 37.95 0.10 -1.76
CA PRO A 259 36.71 -0.66 -1.90
C PRO A 259 35.67 -0.31 -0.82
N ASP A 260 36.12 0.21 0.33
CA ASP A 260 35.26 0.69 1.42
C ASP A 260 34.76 2.14 1.24
N GLN A 261 35.29 2.92 0.30
CA GLN A 261 34.83 4.28 -0.04
C GLN A 261 33.92 4.32 -1.27
N TRP A 262 33.55 3.18 -1.83
CA TRP A 262 32.73 3.14 -3.02
C TRP A 262 31.26 3.50 -2.72
N SER A 263 30.81 4.62 -3.28
CA SER A 263 29.38 4.98 -3.35
C SER A 263 28.96 5.04 -4.82
N PRO A 264 28.08 4.14 -5.29
CA PRO A 264 27.57 4.22 -6.65
C PRO A 264 26.71 5.49 -6.78
N LYS A 265 27.25 6.51 -7.45
CA LYS A 265 26.46 7.65 -7.94
C LYS A 265 25.63 7.22 -9.16
N VAL A 266 24.69 6.29 -8.97
CA VAL A 266 23.67 5.97 -9.97
C VAL A 266 22.55 7.00 -9.80
N THR A 267 22.73 8.17 -10.41
CA THR A 267 21.80 9.31 -10.30
C THR A 267 20.70 9.32 -11.36
N ALA A 268 20.69 8.41 -12.33
CA ALA A 268 19.62 8.30 -13.33
C ALA A 268 18.48 7.38 -12.84
N PRO A 269 17.20 7.67 -13.16
CA PRO A 269 16.12 6.73 -12.93
C PRO A 269 16.48 5.42 -13.63
N LEU A 270 16.44 4.31 -12.90
CA LEU A 270 16.76 2.96 -13.37
C LEU A 270 15.72 2.49 -14.40
N GLN A 271 15.70 3.11 -15.58
CA GLN A 271 15.47 2.39 -16.84
C GLN A 271 16.80 1.77 -17.29
N VAL A 272 17.55 1.17 -16.36
CA VAL A 272 18.69 0.32 -16.73
C VAL A 272 18.05 -0.95 -17.28
N LYS A 273 17.75 -0.94 -18.57
CA LYS A 273 17.74 -2.15 -19.37
C LYS A 273 19.14 -2.75 -19.23
N TYR A 274 19.30 -3.72 -18.33
CA TYR A 274 20.46 -4.60 -18.28
C TYR A 274 20.40 -5.51 -19.53
N GLY A 275 20.61 -4.94 -20.72
CA GLY A 275 20.23 -5.63 -21.96
C GLY A 275 18.73 -6.01 -21.95
N ASN A 276 18.41 -7.27 -22.27
CA ASN A 276 17.05 -7.82 -22.18
C ASN A 276 16.69 -8.34 -20.77
N GLU A 277 17.62 -8.30 -19.81
CA GLU A 277 17.44 -8.86 -18.47
C GLU A 277 16.91 -7.81 -17.50
N SER A 278 16.01 -8.24 -16.64
CA SER A 278 15.40 -7.43 -15.58
C SER A 278 16.34 -7.27 -14.39
N LEU A 279 16.14 -6.24 -13.57
CA LEU A 279 16.90 -6.07 -12.32
C LEU A 279 16.76 -7.30 -11.41
N TRP A 280 15.62 -8.00 -11.47
CA TRP A 280 15.39 -9.24 -10.74
C TRP A 280 16.32 -10.36 -11.17
N ASP A 281 16.66 -10.46 -12.45
CA ASP A 281 17.51 -11.54 -12.97
C ASP A 281 18.91 -11.50 -12.36
N MET A 282 19.39 -10.32 -11.98
CA MET A 282 20.65 -10.13 -11.24
C MET A 282 20.66 -10.80 -9.87
N PHE A 283 19.49 -11.00 -9.27
CA PHE A 283 19.35 -11.57 -7.93
C PHE A 283 18.84 -13.01 -7.99
N ALA A 284 18.09 -13.37 -9.03
CA ALA A 284 17.46 -14.69 -9.16
C ALA A 284 18.36 -15.75 -9.79
N HIS A 285 19.24 -15.35 -10.73
CA HIS A 285 20.05 -16.30 -11.49
C HIS A 285 21.48 -16.30 -10.99
N SER A 286 21.96 -17.50 -10.63
CA SER A 286 23.38 -17.68 -10.40
C SER A 286 24.12 -17.57 -11.73
N PRO A 287 25.23 -16.82 -11.78
CA PRO A 287 26.10 -16.82 -12.96
C PRO A 287 26.68 -18.21 -13.32
N MET A 288 26.52 -19.21 -12.45
CA MET A 288 26.93 -20.59 -12.65
C MET A 288 25.78 -21.48 -13.20
N GLY A 289 24.62 -20.91 -13.53
CA GLY A 289 23.48 -21.64 -14.11
C GLY A 289 22.58 -22.35 -13.09
N PHE A 290 22.61 -21.93 -11.82
CA PHE A 290 21.66 -22.40 -10.81
C PHE A 290 20.50 -21.39 -10.69
N ASP A 291 19.29 -21.84 -11.00
CA ASP A 291 18.07 -21.05 -10.83
C ASP A 291 17.56 -21.19 -9.39
N LEU A 292 17.44 -20.05 -8.71
CA LEU A 292 16.79 -19.99 -7.41
C LEU A 292 15.28 -19.90 -7.63
N ALA A 293 14.65 -21.03 -7.95
CA ALA A 293 13.21 -21.11 -8.08
C ALA A 293 12.53 -20.75 -6.74
N ASP A 294 11.51 -19.88 -6.79
CA ASP A 294 10.68 -19.55 -5.63
C ASP A 294 9.96 -20.83 -5.16
N GLY A 295 10.36 -21.40 -4.03
CA GLY A 295 9.62 -22.48 -3.36
C GLY A 295 10.33 -23.84 -3.23
N THR A 296 11.58 -23.99 -3.66
CA THR A 296 12.38 -25.15 -3.20
C THR A 296 12.93 -24.84 -1.81
N ASP A 297 12.23 -25.36 -0.79
CA ASP A 297 12.80 -25.51 0.54
C ASP A 297 14.15 -26.22 0.40
N LEU A 298 15.25 -25.47 0.59
CA LEU A 298 16.60 -25.99 0.74
C LEU A 298 16.69 -26.71 2.10
N ILE A 299 15.87 -27.74 2.29
CA ILE A 299 16.08 -28.76 3.32
C ILE A 299 17.01 -29.80 2.67
N THR A 300 18.29 -29.46 2.57
CA THR A 300 19.32 -30.45 2.75
C THR A 300 19.66 -30.44 4.24
N THR A 301 18.87 -31.17 5.03
CA THR A 301 19.44 -31.80 6.23
C THR A 301 20.70 -32.54 5.76
N PRO A 302 21.87 -32.33 6.40
CA PRO A 302 23.02 -33.15 6.09
C PRO A 302 22.59 -34.60 6.35
N ALA A 303 22.64 -35.44 5.32
CA ALA A 303 22.50 -36.87 5.52
C ALA A 303 23.52 -37.25 6.59
N GLU A 304 23.06 -37.76 7.72
CA GLU A 304 23.91 -38.41 8.71
C GLU A 304 24.71 -39.47 7.98
N VAL A 305 26.00 -39.20 7.76
CA VAL A 305 26.96 -40.22 7.38
C VAL A 305 27.08 -41.12 8.60
N LYS A 306 26.29 -42.19 8.64
CA LYS A 306 26.57 -43.33 9.50
C LYS A 306 27.93 -43.89 9.10
N CYS A 307 28.95 -43.56 9.88
CA CYS A 307 30.18 -44.33 9.91
C CYS A 307 29.85 -45.67 10.56
N ASP A 308 29.55 -46.69 9.75
CA ASP A 308 29.47 -48.06 10.25
C ASP A 308 30.86 -48.45 10.80
N ALA A 309 30.87 -48.80 12.09
CA ALA A 309 32.06 -49.29 12.76
C ALA A 309 32.46 -50.65 12.16
N VAL A 310 33.74 -50.74 11.77
CA VAL A 310 34.39 -52.00 11.41
C VAL A 310 34.37 -52.93 12.64
N PRO A 311 33.89 -54.18 12.53
CA PRO A 311 33.98 -55.12 13.64
C PRO A 311 35.44 -55.52 13.84
N SER A 312 35.94 -55.32 15.05
CA SER A 312 37.22 -55.85 15.50
C SER A 312 37.06 -57.34 15.80
N ASP A 313 37.71 -58.19 15.01
CA ASP A 313 37.87 -59.62 15.29
C ASP A 313 38.53 -59.86 16.66
N LYS A 314 37.83 -60.62 17.51
CA LYS A 314 38.38 -61.56 18.48
C LYS A 314 37.40 -62.71 18.67
#